data_AF-A0A9E5YZK5-F1
#
_entry.id   AF-A0A9E5YZK5-F1
#
_cell.length_a   1.000
_cell.length_b   1.000
_cell.length_c   1.000
_cell.angle_alpha   90.00
_cell.angle_beta   90.00
_cell.angle_gamma   90.00
#
_symmetry.space_group_name_H-M   'P 1'
#
loop_
_entity.id
_entity.type
_entity.pdbx_description
1 polymer ?
#
loop_
_entity_poly.entity_id
_entity_poly.type
_entity_poly.pdbx_seq_one_letter_code
_entity_poly.pdbx_strand_id
1 'polypeptide(L)' 'MNAHAEEQEKCFGVSLAGENDCAAGPGTTCAGTATMDYQGNAWKLVPAGTCDSISLPDNRMGALEALDRDLPG' A
#
# COMPACT_ATOMS: atom_id res chain seq x y z
N MET A 1 6.43 14.65 25.88
CA MET A 1 5.82 13.42 25.34
C MET A 1 5.77 13.62 23.85
N ASN A 2 6.66 12.96 23.12
CA ASN A 2 6.92 13.28 21.72
C ASN A 2 5.70 12.87 20.90
N ALA A 3 5.06 13.85 20.27
CA ALA A 3 4.19 13.58 19.14
C ALA A 3 5.04 12.81 18.13
N HIS A 4 4.77 11.51 17.98
CA HIS A 4 5.05 10.85 16.72
C HIS A 4 4.30 11.69 15.70
N ALA A 5 5.01 12.54 14.96
CA ALA A 5 4.63 12.72 13.58
C ALA A 5 4.57 11.29 13.08
N GLU A 6 3.37 10.77 12.83
CA GLU A 6 3.19 9.44 12.28
C GLU A 6 3.83 9.54 10.91
N GLU A 7 5.14 9.28 10.83
CA GLU A 7 5.86 9.13 9.59
C GLU A 7 5.04 8.10 8.83
N GLN A 8 4.47 8.47 7.70
CA GLN A 8 3.69 7.53 6.92
C GLN A 8 4.63 6.93 5.87
N GLU A 9 4.59 5.62 5.72
CA GLU A 9 5.33 4.91 4.69
C GLU A 9 4.38 4.40 3.62
N LYS A 10 4.90 4.29 2.39
CA LYS A 10 4.17 3.65 1.31
C LYS A 10 4.33 2.15 1.47
N CYS A 11 3.21 1.47 1.65
CA CYS A 11 3.20 0.03 1.75
C CYS A 11 2.51 -0.58 0.53
N PHE A 12 3.27 -1.31 -0.28
CA PHE A 12 2.85 -1.95 -1.51
C PHE A 12 2.26 -3.34 -1.24
N GLY A 13 1.29 -3.74 -2.06
CA GLY A 13 0.64 -5.04 -1.96
C GLY A 13 -0.26 -5.22 -0.74
N VAL A 14 -0.60 -4.15 -0.01
CA VAL A 14 -1.56 -4.20 1.11
C VAL A 14 -2.93 -3.62 0.78
N SER A 15 -3.06 -2.91 -0.34
CA SER A 15 -4.32 -2.30 -0.76
C SER A 15 -5.26 -3.33 -1.40
N LEU A 16 -6.56 -3.22 -1.11
CA LEU A 16 -7.59 -3.98 -1.81
C LEU A 16 -7.91 -3.35 -3.18
N ALA A 17 -8.62 -4.10 -4.02
CA ALA A 17 -9.10 -3.61 -5.29
C ALA A 17 -9.94 -2.32 -5.08
N GLY A 18 -9.61 -1.25 -5.81
CA GLY A 18 -10.29 0.03 -5.70
C GLY A 18 -9.95 0.86 -4.45
N GLU A 19 -9.08 0.37 -3.55
CA GLU A 19 -8.80 1.03 -2.25
C GLU A 19 -7.33 1.41 -2.03
N ASN A 20 -6.53 1.49 -3.10
CA ASN A 20 -5.13 1.92 -3.00
C ASN A 20 -5.00 3.44 -2.92
N ASP A 21 -4.07 3.91 -2.07
CA ASP A 21 -3.62 5.29 -2.08
C ASP A 21 -2.47 5.37 -3.07
N CYS A 22 -2.68 5.87 -4.28
CA CYS A 22 -1.59 5.98 -5.25
C CYS A 22 -0.74 7.24 -5.00
N ALA A 23 0.47 7.29 -5.57
CA ALA A 23 1.47 8.36 -5.40
C ALA A 23 1.10 9.75 -5.87
N ALA A 24 -0.07 9.86 -6.45
CA ALA A 24 -0.53 11.08 -6.99
C ALA A 24 -1.25 11.77 -5.80
N GLY A 25 -0.80 12.96 -5.41
CA GLY A 25 -1.30 13.67 -4.23
C GLY A 25 -2.81 13.99 -4.27
N PRO A 26 -3.36 14.65 -3.24
CA PRO A 26 -4.77 15.02 -3.22
C PRO A 26 -5.18 15.74 -4.52
N GLY A 27 -6.15 15.17 -5.25
CA GLY A 27 -6.62 15.68 -6.55
C GLY A 27 -6.18 14.90 -7.78
N THR A 28 -5.63 13.69 -7.61
CA THR A 28 -5.20 12.85 -8.73
C THR A 28 -5.94 11.50 -8.76
N THR A 29 -6.22 11.02 -9.96
CA THR A 29 -7.20 9.96 -10.24
C THR A 29 -6.68 8.53 -10.06
N CYS A 30 -5.51 8.34 -9.45
CA CYS A 30 -4.91 7.02 -9.30
C CYS A 30 -5.35 6.30 -8.00
N ALA A 31 -6.02 6.99 -7.08
CA ALA A 31 -6.70 6.32 -5.98
C ALA A 31 -7.83 5.45 -6.53
N GLY A 32 -7.79 4.16 -6.20
CA GLY A 32 -8.77 3.18 -6.68
C GLY A 32 -8.56 2.63 -8.08
N THR A 33 -7.33 2.69 -8.60
CA THR A 33 -6.95 2.00 -9.85
C THR A 33 -6.47 0.57 -9.63
N ALA A 34 -6.27 0.14 -8.38
CA ALA A 34 -6.03 -1.25 -8.07
C ALA A 34 -7.19 -2.09 -8.61
N THR A 35 -6.88 -2.97 -9.56
CA THR A 35 -7.88 -3.84 -10.20
C THR A 35 -8.05 -5.16 -9.46
N MET A 36 -7.12 -5.48 -8.56
CA MET A 36 -7.11 -6.69 -7.76
C MET A 36 -6.62 -6.43 -6.35
N ASP A 37 -7.01 -7.33 -5.44
CA ASP A 37 -6.56 -7.28 -4.05
C ASP A 37 -5.07 -7.56 -3.95
N TYR A 38 -4.40 -6.81 -3.08
CA TYR A 38 -2.97 -6.94 -2.79
C TYR A 38 -2.08 -6.70 -4.02
N GLN A 39 -2.57 -5.90 -4.96
CA GLN A 39 -1.89 -5.59 -6.21
C GLN A 39 -0.48 -5.06 -5.95
N GLY A 40 0.55 -5.70 -6.51
CA GLY A 40 1.94 -5.47 -6.11
C GLY A 40 2.48 -4.08 -6.43
N ASN A 41 1.97 -3.43 -7.47
CA ASN A 41 2.30 -2.03 -7.81
C ASN A 41 1.33 -1.01 -7.17
N ALA A 42 0.30 -1.48 -6.46
CA ALA A 42 -0.60 -0.65 -5.69
C ALA A 42 -0.13 -0.56 -4.24
N TRP A 43 -0.29 0.62 -3.63
CA TRP A 43 0.16 0.85 -2.26
C TRP A 43 -0.87 1.61 -1.44
N LYS A 44 -0.66 1.62 -0.13
CA LYS A 44 -1.42 2.40 0.84
C LYS A 44 -0.47 3.18 1.76
N LEU A 45 -0.88 4.36 2.21
CA LEU A 45 -0.16 5.07 3.27
C LEU A 45 -0.49 4.38 4.60
N VAL A 46 0.54 3.91 5.28
CA VAL A 46 0.43 3.26 6.58
C VAL A 46 1.41 3.92 7.55
N PRO A 47 1.21 3.83 8.87
CA PRO A 47 2.20 4.31 9.83
C PRO A 47 3.55 3.62 9.61
N ALA A 48 4.64 4.37 9.66
CA ALA A 48 5.98 3.87 9.42
C ALA A 48 6.33 2.75 10.39
N GLY A 49 6.99 1.71 9.89
CA GLY A 49 7.29 0.49 10.62
C GLY A 49 6.11 -0.48 10.78
N THR A 50 4.94 -0.19 10.19
CA THR A 50 3.81 -1.12 10.21
C THR A 50 3.69 -1.92 8.92
N CYS A 51 4.29 -1.50 7.81
CA CYS A 51 4.15 -2.16 6.52
C CYS A 51 4.55 -3.64 6.56
N ASP A 52 5.71 -3.94 7.15
CA ASP A 52 6.21 -5.31 7.32
C ASP A 52 5.43 -6.09 8.41
N SER A 53 4.65 -5.39 9.25
CA SER A 53 3.79 -5.99 10.27
C SER A 53 2.38 -6.29 9.75
N ILE A 54 2.01 -5.81 8.56
CA ILE A 54 0.73 -6.09 7.94
C ILE A 54 0.76 -7.51 7.37
N SER A 55 0.11 -8.42 8.09
CA SER A 55 -0.09 -9.79 7.64
C SER A 55 -1.29 -9.85 6.69
N LEU A 56 -1.04 -10.36 5.48
CA LEU A 56 -2.03 -10.55 4.43
C LEU A 56 -2.36 -12.05 4.28
N PRO A 57 -3.45 -12.40 3.58
CA PRO A 57 -3.74 -13.77 3.19
C PRO A 57 -2.57 -14.43 2.47
N ASP A 58 -2.48 -15.76 2.58
CA ASP A 58 -1.44 -16.58 1.95
C ASP A 58 -0.02 -16.35 2.47
N ASN A 59 0.12 -15.94 3.75
CA ASN A 59 1.40 -15.58 4.37
C ASN A 59 2.16 -14.46 3.62
N ARG A 60 1.42 -13.57 2.95
CA ARG A 60 1.98 -12.39 2.33
C ARG A 60 2.14 -11.28 3.36
N MET A 61 3.14 -10.43 3.15
CA MET A 61 3.33 -9.20 3.91
C MET A 61 3.39 -8.02 2.95
N GLY A 62 3.11 -6.83 3.47
CA GLY A 62 3.38 -5.59 2.77
C GLY A 62 4.87 -5.43 2.45
N ALA A 63 5.17 -4.54 1.52
CA ALA A 63 6.54 -4.19 1.18
C ALA A 63 6.70 -2.68 1.01
N LEU A 64 7.88 -2.15 1.33
CA LEU A 64 8.21 -0.74 1.12
C LEU A 64 8.46 -0.41 -0.36
N GLU A 65 8.57 -1.44 -1.20
CA GLU A 65 8.83 -1.35 -2.63
C GLU A 65 7.74 -2.08 -3.42
N ALA A 66 7.54 -1.64 -4.68
CA ALA A 66 6.59 -2.28 -5.57
C ALA A 66 6.97 -3.76 -5.78
N LEU A 67 5.95 -4.62 -5.71
CA LEU A 67 6.11 -6.05 -5.85
C LEU A 67 5.76 -6.48 -7.28
N ASP A 68 6.51 -7.43 -7.82
CA ASP A 68 6.28 -8.02 -9.15
C ASP A 68 5.17 -9.09 -9.16
N ARG A 69 4.38 -9.19 -8.08
CA ARG A 69 3.24 -10.12 -7.94
C ARG A 69 1.92 -9.36 -8.05
N ASP A 70 0.85 -10.07 -8.41
CA ASP A 70 -0.51 -9.50 -8.41
C ASP A 70 -0.59 -8.21 -9.27
N LEU A 71 0.03 -8.23 -10.46
CA LEU A 71 0.05 -7.09 -11.38
C LEU A 71 -1.07 -7.24 -12.44
N PRO A 72 -1.78 -6.15 -12.78
CA PRO A 72 -2.70 -6.16 -13.92
C PRO A 72 -1.91 -6.42 -15.21
N GLY A 73 -2.34 -7.42 -15.97
CA GLY A 73 -1.81 -7.76 -17.29
C GLY A 73 -2.39 -6.92 -18.41
#